data_AF-A0A970NH09-F1
#
_entry.id   AF-A0A970NH09-F1
#
_cell.length_a   1.000
_cell.length_b   1.000
_cell.length_c   1.000
_cell.angle_alpha   90.00
_cell.angle_beta   90.00
_cell.angle_gamma   90.00
#
_symmetry.space_group_name_H-M   'P 1'
#
loop_
_entity.id
_entity.type
_entity.pdbx_description
1 polymer ?
#
loop_
_entity_poly.entity_id
_entity_poly.type
_entity_poly.pdbx_seq_one_letter_code
_entity_poly.pdbx_strand_id
1 'polypeptide(L)'
;MEQDKTMVKKRLIWFVTLTFVITWIVFGQVPLRDLTYGTGVTIYIVMAGMFVPALCSILTRLITKEGFANMMLRPNFKGHIKDYLLIFFGTTVL
;
A
#
# COMPACT_ATOMS: atom_id res chain seq x y z
N MET A 1 17.81 14.13 15.92
CA MET A 1 16.65 13.79 16.78
C MET A 1 15.44 14.68 16.55
N GLU A 2 15.50 16.01 16.73
CA GLU A 2 14.35 16.90 16.49
C GLU A 2 13.96 16.95 15.00
N GLN A 3 14.94 17.09 14.10
CA GLN A 3 14.75 17.16 12.64
C GLN A 3 14.23 15.84 12.04
N ASP A 4 14.60 14.69 12.62
CA ASP A 4 14.06 13.40 12.18
C ASP A 4 12.56 13.28 12.48
N LYS A 5 12.13 13.78 13.66
CA LYS A 5 10.72 13.77 14.06
C LYS A 5 9.88 14.64 13.14
N THR A 6 10.38 15.81 12.72
CA THR A 6 9.64 16.70 11.81
C THR A 6 9.51 16.09 10.42
N MET A 7 10.54 15.44 9.90
CA MET A 7 10.50 14.72 8.62
C MET A 7 9.55 13.52 8.67
N VAL A 8 9.59 12.72 9.74
CA VAL A 8 8.65 11.60 9.95
C VAL A 8 7.21 12.11 10.01
N LYS A 9 6.94 13.20 10.74
CA LYS A 9 5.61 13.80 10.83
C LYS A 9 5.12 14.28 9.45
N LYS A 10 5.97 14.97 8.69
CA LYS A 10 5.67 15.43 7.34
C LYS A 10 5.32 14.27 6.41
N ARG A 11 6.12 13.19 6.42
CA ARG A 11 5.86 11.97 5.65
C ARG A 11 4.54 11.33 6.04
N LEU A 12 4.27 11.20 7.34
CA LEU A 12 3.03 10.60 7.83
C LEU A 12 1.82 11.39 7.36
N ILE A 13 1.86 12.72 7.45
CA ILE A 13 0.77 13.59 6.97
C ILE A 13 0.53 13.39 5.48
N TRP A 14 1.57 13.42 4.66
CA TRP A 14 1.42 13.19 3.21
C TRP A 14 0.85 11.80 2.92
N PHE A 15 1.38 10.76 3.55
CA PHE A 15 0.92 9.39 3.37
C PHE A 15 -0.56 9.22 3.72
N VAL A 16 -0.96 9.71 4.90
CA VAL A 16 -2.34 9.59 5.39
C VAL A 16 -3.28 10.38 4.49
N THR A 17 -2.95 11.63 4.15
CA THR A 17 -3.79 12.47 3.30
C THR A 17 -3.97 11.87 1.91
N LEU A 18 -2.88 11.43 1.27
CA LEU A 18 -2.93 10.81 -0.06
C LEU A 18 -3.74 9.52 -0.05
N THR A 19 -3.48 8.64 0.93
CA THR A 19 -4.19 7.37 1.05
C THR A 19 -5.68 7.62 1.24
N PHE A 20 -6.06 8.51 2.18
CA PHE A 20 -7.45 8.82 2.44
C PHE A 20 -8.17 9.34 1.19
N VAL A 21 -7.61 10.36 0.54
CA VAL A 21 -8.22 10.98 -0.65
C VAL A 21 -8.36 9.97 -1.79
N ILE A 22 -7.30 9.22 -2.12
CA ILE A 22 -7.33 8.27 -3.23
C ILE A 22 -8.26 7.09 -2.92
N THR A 23 -8.24 6.56 -1.70
CA THR A 23 -9.16 5.49 -1.26
C THR A 23 -10.61 5.93 -1.41
N TRP A 24 -10.97 7.13 -0.95
CA TRP A 24 -12.34 7.65 -1.10
C TRP A 24 -12.74 7.86 -2.56
N ILE A 25 -11.82 8.32 -3.42
CA ILE A 25 -12.08 8.45 -4.86
C ILE A 25 -12.35 7.09 -5.49
N VAL A 26 -11.53 6.08 -5.18
CA VAL A 26 -11.62 4.73 -5.75
C VAL A 26 -12.88 4.02 -5.28
N PHE A 27 -13.08 3.90 -3.96
CA PHE A 27 -14.25 3.19 -3.42
C PHE A 27 -15.55 3.98 -3.62
N GLY A 28 -15.49 5.31 -3.65
CA GLY A 28 -16.63 6.16 -3.96
C GLY A 28 -17.21 5.92 -5.34
N GLN A 29 -16.46 5.35 -6.29
CA GLN A 29 -17.00 4.98 -7.61
C GLN A 29 -18.13 3.95 -7.52
N VAL A 30 -18.13 3.09 -6.49
CA VAL A 30 -19.15 2.05 -6.32
C VAL A 30 -20.54 2.65 -6.06
N PRO A 31 -20.76 3.46 -5.00
CA PRO A 31 -22.05 4.08 -4.75
C PRO A 31 -22.40 5.18 -5.78
N LEU A 32 -21.43 5.94 -6.27
CA LEU A 32 -21.70 7.03 -7.24
C LEU A 32 -22.22 6.53 -8.60
N ARG A 33 -21.99 5.26 -8.92
CA ARG A 33 -22.43 4.63 -10.17
C ARG A 33 -23.47 3.53 -9.93
N ASP A 34 -24.01 3.46 -8.72
CA ASP A 34 -25.00 2.45 -8.30
C ASP A 34 -24.58 1.01 -8.62
N LEU A 35 -23.31 0.68 -8.36
CA LEU A 35 -22.76 -0.65 -8.66
C LEU A 35 -22.96 -1.61 -7.49
N THR A 36 -23.43 -2.82 -7.78
CA THR A 36 -23.56 -3.89 -6.77
C THR A 36 -22.20 -4.43 -6.34
N TYR A 37 -21.88 -4.26 -5.06
CA TYR A 37 -20.66 -4.77 -4.44
C TYR A 37 -20.50 -6.28 -4.65
N GLY A 38 -19.29 -6.71 -4.98
CA GLY A 38 -18.95 -8.13 -5.16
C GLY A 38 -19.29 -8.70 -6.54
N THR A 39 -19.71 -7.86 -7.49
CA THR A 39 -20.07 -8.29 -8.84
C THR A 39 -19.32 -7.49 -9.92
N GLY A 40 -18.92 -8.19 -11.00
CA GLY A 40 -18.35 -7.60 -12.21
C GLY A 40 -17.26 -6.56 -11.95
N VAL A 41 -17.54 -5.31 -12.35
CA VAL A 41 -16.59 -4.19 -12.31
C VAL A 41 -16.17 -3.82 -10.87
N THR A 42 -17.03 -4.05 -9.86
CA THR A 42 -16.71 -3.69 -8.48
C THR A 42 -15.55 -4.51 -7.90
N ILE A 43 -15.37 -5.75 -8.34
CA ILE A 43 -14.24 -6.59 -7.91
C ILE A 43 -12.92 -5.92 -8.28
N TYR A 44 -12.81 -5.43 -9.52
CA TYR A 44 -11.62 -4.73 -9.98
C TYR A 44 -11.38 -3.40 -9.25
N ILE A 45 -12.44 -2.66 -8.93
CA ILE A 45 -12.35 -1.41 -8.14
C ILE A 45 -11.82 -1.70 -6.74
N VAL A 46 -12.36 -2.72 -6.06
CA VAL A 46 -11.92 -3.11 -4.71
C VAL A 46 -10.47 -3.61 -4.74
N MET A 47 -10.13 -4.46 -5.70
CA MET A 47 -8.75 -4.94 -5.89
C MET A 47 -7.77 -3.79 -6.09
N ALA A 48 -8.10 -2.83 -6.97
CA ALA A 48 -7.28 -1.64 -7.17
C ALA A 48 -7.16 -0.81 -5.89
N GLY A 49 -8.27 -0.66 -5.14
CA GLY A 49 -8.33 0.02 -3.85
C GLY A 49 -7.37 -0.55 -2.80
N MET A 50 -7.16 -1.87 -2.79
CA MET A 50 -6.25 -2.54 -1.85
C MET A 50 -4.78 -2.15 -2.06
N PHE A 51 -4.40 -1.74 -3.28
CA PHE A 51 -3.03 -1.30 -3.58
C PHE A 51 -2.79 0.19 -3.29
N VAL A 52 -3.84 0.96 -2.98
CA VAL A 52 -3.73 2.41 -2.73
C VAL A 52 -2.72 2.75 -1.63
N PRO A 53 -2.67 2.07 -0.46
CA PRO A 53 -1.65 2.37 0.55
C PRO A 53 -0.22 2.13 0.05
N ALA A 54 0.01 1.06 -0.71
CA ALA A 54 1.33 0.77 -1.27
C ALA A 54 1.75 1.85 -2.28
N LEU A 55 0.84 2.26 -3.17
CA LEU A 55 1.06 3.35 -4.12
C LEU A 55 1.34 4.68 -3.39
N CYS A 56 0.54 5.01 -2.38
CA CYS A 56 0.69 6.26 -1.61
C CYS A 56 2.00 6.30 -0.81
N SER A 57 2.50 5.15 -0.34
CA SER A 57 3.82 5.05 0.28
C SER A 57 4.94 5.45 -0.70
N ILE A 58 4.87 4.97 -1.95
CA ILE A 58 5.82 5.32 -3.01
C ILE A 58 5.68 6.80 -3.39
N LEU A 59 4.45 7.28 -3.61
CA LEU A 59 4.18 8.68 -3.96
C LEU A 59 4.65 9.64 -2.88
N THR A 60 4.42 9.32 -1.61
CA THR A 60 4.87 10.13 -0.47
C THR A 60 6.39 10.28 -0.50
N ARG A 61 7.13 9.19 -0.73
CA ARG A 61 8.60 9.22 -0.82
C ARG A 61 9.09 10.02 -2.02
N LEU A 62 8.37 9.97 -3.14
CA LEU A 62 8.66 10.78 -4.32
C LEU A 62 8.48 12.28 -4.01
N ILE A 63 7.39 12.64 -3.32
CA ILE A 63 7.09 14.03 -2.91
C ILE A 63 8.09 14.54 -1.87
N THR A 64 8.45 13.72 -0.87
CA THR A 64 9.40 14.12 0.17
C THR A 64 10.86 13.99 -0.26
N LYS A 65 11.14 13.42 -1.44
CA LYS A 65 12.47 13.21 -2.02
C LYS A 65 13.43 12.42 -1.11
N GLU A 66 12.88 11.49 -0.33
CA GLU A 66 13.65 10.67 0.62
C GLU A 66 14.38 9.48 -0.05
N GLY A 67 14.00 9.15 -1.29
CA GLY A 67 14.49 7.95 -1.98
C GLY A 67 14.06 6.65 -1.30
N PHE A 68 14.82 5.57 -1.54
CA PHE A 68 14.55 4.23 -1.00
C PHE A 68 15.31 3.93 0.31
N ALA A 69 16.06 4.90 0.84
CA ALA A 69 16.68 4.78 2.15
C ALA A 69 15.61 4.58 3.23
N ASN A 70 15.93 3.77 4.25
CA ASN A 70 15.00 3.47 5.35
C ASN A 70 13.64 2.89 4.91
N MET A 71 13.60 2.14 3.80
CA MET A 71 12.38 1.43 3.39
C MET A 71 12.05 0.25 4.30
N MET A 72 13.00 -0.19 5.14
CA MET A 72 12.90 -1.35 6.04
C MET A 72 12.57 -2.68 5.34
N LEU A 73 12.38 -2.66 4.02
CA LEU A 73 12.36 -3.83 3.16
C LEU A 73 13.79 -4.38 3.07
N ARG A 74 14.02 -5.50 3.75
CA ARG A 74 15.27 -6.27 3.73
C ARG A 74 15.01 -7.65 3.14
N PRO A 75 14.67 -7.75 1.84
CA PRO A 75 14.46 -9.04 1.20
C PRO A 75 15.76 -9.86 1.24
N ASN A 76 15.68 -11.07 1.78
CA ASN A 76 16.83 -11.97 1.88
C ASN A 76 16.56 -13.25 1.07
N PHE A 77 16.55 -13.15 -0.26
CA PHE A 77 16.17 -14.28 -1.12
C PHE A 77 17.26 -15.35 -1.28
N LYS A 78 18.53 -14.95 -1.16
CA LYS A 78 19.66 -15.86 -1.39
C LYS A 78 19.74 -16.87 -0.24
N GLY A 79 19.49 -18.15 -0.54
CA GLY A 79 19.52 -19.24 0.44
C GLY A 79 18.19 -19.50 1.16
N HIS A 80 17.25 -18.55 1.15
CA HIS A 80 15.98 -18.66 1.88
C HIS A 80 14.74 -18.76 1.00
N ILE A 81 14.88 -18.82 -0.33
CA ILE A 81 13.72 -18.82 -1.23
C ILE A 81 12.74 -19.97 -0.96
N LYS A 82 13.24 -21.13 -0.51
CA LYS A 82 12.41 -22.26 -0.09
C LYS A 82 11.56 -21.93 1.14
N ASP A 83 12.11 -21.18 2.09
CA ASP A 83 11.41 -20.75 3.30
C ASP A 83 10.27 -19.78 2.95
N TYR A 84 10.51 -18.83 2.03
CA TYR A 84 9.46 -17.94 1.53
C TYR A 84 8.32 -18.71 0.85
N LEU A 85 8.65 -19.68 0.00
CA LEU A 85 7.66 -20.52 -0.67
C LEU A 85 6.89 -21.39 0.33
N LEU A 86 7.58 -21.96 1.32
CA LEU A 86 6.96 -22.77 2.36
C LEU A 86 5.98 -21.94 3.20
N ILE A 87 6.32 -20.71 3.59
CA ILE A 87 5.40 -19.84 4.34
C ILE A 87 4.22 -19.41 3.46
N PHE A 88 4.50 -19.04 2.20
CA PHE A 88 3.48 -18.56 1.27
C PHE A 88 2.45 -19.64 0.94
N PHE A 89 2.89 -20.87 0.68
CA PHE A 89 2.01 -21.99 0.34
C PHE A 89 1.60 -22.84 1.54
N GLY A 90 2.33 -22.77 2.66
CA GLY A 90 2.10 -23.61 3.84
C GLY A 90 0.74 -23.37 4.49
N THR A 91 0.24 -22.12 4.46
CA THR A 91 -1.13 -21.80 4.91
C THR A 91 -2.22 -22.32 3.98
N THR A 92 -1.90 -22.59 2.71
CA THR A 92 -2.85 -23.18 1.76
C THR A 92 -2.92 -24.70 1.89
N VAL A 93 -1.90 -25.32 2.48
CA VAL A 93 -1.76 -26.78 2.63
C VAL A 93 -2.27 -27.28 3.99
N LEU A 94 -2.27 -26.42 5.03
CA LEU A 94 -2.87 -26.68 6.35
C LEU A 94 -4.37 -26.34 6.36
#